data_AF-A0A652KDW1-F1
#
_entry.id   AF-A0A652KDW1-F1
#
_cell.length_a   1.000
_cell.length_b   1.000
_cell.length_c   1.000
_cell.angle_alpha   90.00
_cell.angle_beta   90.00
_cell.angle_gamma   90.00
#
_symmetry.space_group_name_H-M   'P 1'
#
loop_
_entity.id
_entity.type
_entity.pdbx_description
1 polymer ?
#
loop_
_entity_poly.entity_id
_entity_poly.type
_entity_poly.pdbx_seq_one_letter_code
_entity_poly.pdbx_strand_id
1 'polypeptide(L)'
;MASSTVRPDSRGQEQGPARGDDRDLLDEQEVARRLLDSAAKLSYDPATDVDWDTPLDKEFHGASPEWSTLYGTAYWNELTESQRKELTRQEAASVASTGIWFEMILQQMVLRDIYAKDPTGPEFQWALTEIADECRHSIMFARGAAKLGAPAYRPRRAVLELGRAFKTLAFGEAAYAAILVAEEVLDVMQRDWMRDERVVPFVRTINNIHVVEESRHMKFARDETRKRLRRAGPLRRRIHAFVIAVASYFIVISMVNRDVYANAGLDARRALAEARANEHHHSLMRSSCSGLMEFLASAGLLTRPALAFYKRAHLI
;
A
#
# COMPACT_ATOMS: atom_id res chain seq x y z
N MET A 1 -30.41 -6.71 76.05
CA MET A 1 -31.10 -6.84 74.76
C MET A 1 -30.21 -6.27 73.69
N ALA A 2 -29.87 -7.09 72.70
CA ALA A 2 -28.76 -6.87 71.78
C ALA A 2 -29.08 -5.84 70.69
N SER A 3 -28.05 -5.05 70.35
CA SER A 3 -27.95 -4.09 69.26
C SER A 3 -27.93 -4.80 67.91
N SER A 4 -28.65 -4.28 66.91
CA SER A 4 -28.56 -4.71 65.51
C SER A 4 -28.42 -3.48 64.62
N THR A 5 -27.18 -3.17 64.26
CA THR A 5 -26.80 -2.28 63.16
C THR A 5 -26.36 -3.17 61.99
N VAL A 6 -27.16 -3.21 60.93
CA VAL A 6 -26.83 -3.91 59.69
C VAL A 6 -25.82 -3.07 58.91
N ARG A 7 -24.60 -3.61 58.73
CA ARG A 7 -23.60 -3.08 57.78
C ARG A 7 -23.95 -3.51 56.35
N PRO A 8 -23.70 -2.70 55.31
CA PRO A 8 -23.78 -3.14 53.93
C PRO A 8 -22.60 -4.07 53.62
N ASP A 9 -22.90 -5.19 52.98
CA ASP A 9 -21.96 -6.23 52.57
C ASP A 9 -21.09 -5.69 51.43
N SER A 10 -19.87 -5.23 51.73
CA SER A 10 -18.87 -4.87 50.74
C SER A 10 -18.23 -6.15 50.18
N ARG A 11 -18.97 -6.88 49.36
CA ARG A 11 -18.36 -7.89 48.49
C ARG A 11 -17.73 -7.17 47.32
N GLY A 12 -16.41 -6.99 47.39
CA GLY A 12 -15.62 -6.70 46.21
C GLY A 12 -15.93 -7.76 45.15
N GLN A 13 -16.50 -7.33 44.04
CA GLN A 13 -16.46 -8.12 42.81
C GLN A 13 -14.98 -8.16 42.41
N GLU A 14 -14.26 -9.18 42.86
CA GLU A 14 -13.05 -9.61 42.19
C GLU A 14 -13.45 -9.93 40.74
N GLN A 15 -13.07 -9.03 39.84
CA GLN A 15 -13.15 -9.28 38.41
C GLN A 15 -12.24 -10.48 38.15
N GLY A 16 -12.86 -11.66 37.99
CA GLY A 16 -12.16 -12.86 37.54
C GLY A 16 -11.40 -12.55 36.24
N PRO A 17 -10.29 -13.26 35.96
CA PRO A 17 -9.45 -12.96 34.81
C PRO A 17 -10.32 -12.93 33.55
N ALA A 18 -10.31 -11.79 32.85
CA ALA A 18 -10.99 -11.61 31.57
C ALA A 18 -10.73 -12.83 30.68
N ARG A 19 -11.80 -13.41 30.09
CA ARG A 19 -11.69 -14.54 29.17
C ARG A 19 -10.77 -14.14 28.01
N GLY A 20 -10.13 -15.10 27.35
CA GLY A 20 -9.16 -14.81 26.28
C GLY A 20 -9.69 -13.85 25.19
N ASP A 21 -11.00 -13.92 24.90
CA ASP A 21 -11.67 -13.06 23.92
C ASP A 21 -11.82 -11.60 24.40
N ASP A 22 -12.14 -11.39 25.69
CA ASP A 22 -12.26 -10.06 26.27
C ASP A 22 -10.90 -9.35 26.35
N ARG A 23 -9.82 -10.10 26.55
CA ARG A 23 -8.45 -9.56 26.54
C ARG A 23 -8.01 -9.15 25.13
N ASP A 24 -8.29 -9.98 24.12
CA ASP A 24 -7.97 -9.68 22.73
C ASP A 24 -8.69 -8.38 22.28
N LEU A 25 -9.96 -8.18 22.66
CA LEU A 25 -10.73 -6.96 22.36
C LEU A 25 -10.17 -5.71 23.07
N LEU A 26 -9.75 -5.83 24.33
CA LEU A 26 -9.16 -4.70 25.07
C LEU A 26 -7.83 -4.26 24.45
N ASP A 27 -6.99 -5.22 24.05
CA ASP A 27 -5.73 -4.96 23.35
C ASP A 27 -5.97 -4.27 21.99
N GLU A 28 -6.99 -4.68 21.24
CA GLU A 28 -7.36 -4.06 19.95
C GLU A 28 -7.81 -2.61 20.13
N GLN A 29 -8.63 -2.33 21.13
CA GLN A 29 -9.06 -0.97 21.44
C GLN A 29 -7.89 -0.07 21.89
N GLU A 30 -6.93 -0.60 22.64
CA GLU A 30 -5.75 0.16 23.06
C GLU A 30 -4.86 0.51 21.87
N VAL A 31 -4.63 -0.44 20.95
CA VAL A 31 -3.89 -0.19 19.72
C VAL A 31 -4.58 0.87 18.87
N ALA A 32 -5.90 0.77 18.67
CA ALA A 32 -6.66 1.75 17.90
C ALA A 32 -6.57 3.16 18.50
N ARG A 33 -6.64 3.31 19.83
CA ARG A 33 -6.45 4.60 20.51
C ARG A 33 -5.07 5.20 20.26
N ARG A 34 -4.01 4.39 20.36
CA ARG A 34 -2.63 4.86 20.08
C ARG A 34 -2.46 5.32 18.63
N LEU A 35 -3.11 4.64 17.70
CA LEU A 35 -3.08 4.98 16.28
C LEU A 35 -3.82 6.29 16.01
N LEU A 36 -5.01 6.48 16.60
CA LEU A 36 -5.74 7.75 16.57
C LEU A 36 -4.91 8.92 17.12
N ASP A 37 -4.28 8.73 18.29
CA ASP A 37 -3.39 9.75 18.89
C ASP A 37 -2.20 10.08 17.99
N SER A 38 -1.69 9.10 17.24
CA SER A 38 -0.58 9.29 16.31
C SER A 38 -1.02 10.03 15.04
N ALA A 39 -2.17 9.66 14.47
CA ALA A 39 -2.71 10.33 13.29
C ALA A 39 -3.01 11.81 13.57
N ALA A 40 -3.56 12.13 14.75
CA ALA A 40 -3.80 13.51 15.15
C ALA A 40 -2.53 14.37 15.28
N LYS A 41 -1.35 13.76 15.50
CA LYS A 41 -0.08 14.47 15.70
C LYS A 41 0.76 14.58 14.41
N LEU A 42 0.60 13.63 13.50
CA LEU A 42 1.46 13.42 12.33
C LEU A 42 0.61 13.22 11.07
N SER A 43 -0.38 14.09 10.88
CA SER A 43 -1.15 14.18 9.63
C SER A 43 -0.74 15.44 8.87
N TYR A 44 -0.40 15.25 7.61
CA TYR A 44 -0.17 16.35 6.67
C TYR A 44 -1.51 16.72 6.01
N ASP A 45 -1.60 17.95 5.52
CA ASP A 45 -2.64 18.34 4.56
C ASP A 45 -1.99 18.47 3.18
N PRO A 46 -2.07 17.45 2.32
CA PRO A 46 -1.53 17.51 0.96
C PRO A 46 -2.03 18.69 0.13
N ALA A 47 -3.20 19.27 0.48
CA ALA A 47 -3.73 20.41 -0.25
C ALA A 47 -2.87 21.67 -0.05
N THR A 48 -2.21 21.80 1.10
CA THR A 48 -1.38 22.96 1.47
C THR A 48 0.10 22.65 1.58
N ASP A 49 0.47 21.42 1.94
CA ASP A 49 1.87 21.04 2.20
C ASP A 49 2.66 20.73 0.92
N VAL A 50 1.96 20.37 -0.16
CA VAL A 50 2.57 20.20 -1.48
C VAL A 50 2.50 21.53 -2.23
N ASP A 51 3.63 21.97 -2.78
CA ASP A 51 3.68 23.13 -3.68
C ASP A 51 3.01 22.78 -5.01
N TRP A 52 1.74 23.15 -5.13
CA TRP A 52 0.94 22.97 -6.34
C TRP A 52 1.12 24.10 -7.36
N ASP A 53 1.50 25.29 -6.91
CA ASP A 53 1.48 26.51 -7.72
C ASP A 53 2.72 26.67 -8.60
N THR A 54 3.89 26.21 -8.13
CA THR A 54 5.12 26.25 -8.95
C THR A 54 4.94 25.40 -10.22
N PRO A 55 5.13 25.95 -11.43
CA PRO A 55 5.03 25.18 -12.66
C PRO A 55 5.96 23.96 -12.67
N LEU A 56 5.57 22.89 -13.37
CA LEU A 56 6.43 21.72 -13.54
C LEU A 56 7.72 22.12 -14.28
N ASP A 57 8.85 22.02 -13.58
CA ASP A 57 10.16 22.05 -14.22
C ASP A 57 10.48 20.68 -14.85
N LYS A 58 10.54 20.67 -16.19
CA LYS A 58 10.78 19.46 -16.98
C LYS A 58 12.25 19.03 -17.00
N GLU A 59 13.14 19.80 -16.38
CA GLU A 59 14.53 19.43 -16.16
C GLU A 59 14.72 18.43 -15.01
N PHE A 60 13.66 18.09 -14.28
CA PHE A 60 13.70 17.03 -13.28
C PHE A 60 13.07 15.73 -13.77
N HIS A 61 13.52 14.62 -13.20
CA HIS A 61 12.86 13.33 -13.33
C HIS A 61 11.57 13.28 -12.49
N GLY A 62 10.65 12.37 -12.86
CA GLY A 62 9.49 12.06 -12.02
C GLY A 62 9.77 11.00 -10.95
N ALA A 63 10.79 10.18 -11.17
CA ALA A 63 11.23 9.09 -10.30
C ALA A 63 12.75 8.98 -10.43
N SER A 64 13.42 8.40 -9.44
CA SER A 64 14.86 8.13 -9.55
C SER A 64 15.13 7.31 -10.83
N PRO A 65 16.07 7.73 -11.69
CA PRO A 65 16.31 7.10 -12.99
C PRO A 65 16.48 5.58 -12.93
N GLU A 66 17.12 5.07 -11.88
CA GLU A 66 17.40 3.65 -11.67
C GLU A 66 16.12 2.81 -11.52
N TRP A 67 15.00 3.43 -11.17
CA TRP A 67 13.68 2.79 -11.08
C TRP A 67 12.95 2.72 -12.42
N SER A 68 13.41 3.44 -13.46
CA SER A 68 12.82 3.37 -14.78
C SER A 68 12.85 1.94 -15.32
N THR A 69 11.76 1.53 -15.96
CA THR A 69 11.66 0.18 -16.55
C THR A 69 12.63 -0.04 -17.70
N LEU A 70 13.20 1.04 -18.27
CA LEU A 70 14.22 0.96 -19.31
C LEU A 70 15.64 1.16 -18.79
N TYR A 71 15.85 1.57 -17.53
CA TYR A 71 17.19 1.87 -17.04
C TYR A 71 18.16 0.69 -17.26
N GLY A 72 19.35 0.99 -17.78
CA GLY A 72 20.38 -0.01 -18.08
C GLY A 72 20.19 -0.80 -19.39
N THR A 73 19.07 -0.61 -20.10
CA THR A 73 18.83 -1.25 -21.41
C THR A 73 19.54 -0.51 -22.55
N ALA A 74 19.63 -1.15 -23.73
CA ALA A 74 20.18 -0.50 -24.92
C ALA A 74 19.34 0.73 -25.31
N TYR A 75 18.01 0.62 -25.25
CA TYR A 75 17.13 1.72 -25.60
C TYR A 75 17.32 2.92 -24.66
N TRP A 76 17.46 2.69 -23.36
CA TRP A 76 17.74 3.76 -22.40
C TRP A 76 19.03 4.52 -22.67
N ASN A 77 20.08 3.80 -23.09
CA ASN A 77 21.36 4.40 -23.43
C ASN A 77 21.28 5.27 -24.69
N GLU A 78 20.33 5.00 -25.58
CA GLU A 78 20.04 5.81 -26.77
C GLU A 78 19.13 7.01 -26.47
N LEU A 79 18.37 7.00 -25.36
CA LEU A 79 17.49 8.11 -25.01
C LEU A 79 18.30 9.36 -24.69
N THR A 80 17.82 10.49 -25.20
CA THR A 80 18.27 11.81 -24.73
C THR A 80 17.87 12.00 -23.27
N GLU A 81 18.57 12.90 -22.57
CA GLU A 81 18.28 13.21 -21.18
C GLU A 81 16.83 13.72 -20.99
N SER A 82 16.32 14.52 -21.93
CA SER A 82 14.93 14.97 -21.94
C SER A 82 13.92 13.80 -22.03
N GLN A 83 14.21 12.80 -22.88
CA GLN A 83 13.36 11.60 -22.99
C GLN A 83 13.39 10.73 -21.73
N ARG A 84 14.54 10.62 -21.06
CA ARG A 84 14.65 9.90 -19.77
C ARG A 84 13.81 10.59 -18.69
N LYS A 85 13.91 11.91 -18.58
CA LYS A 85 13.11 12.71 -17.66
C LYS A 85 11.62 12.58 -17.96
N GLU A 86 11.22 12.67 -19.22
CA GLU A 86 9.82 12.46 -19.61
C GLU A 86 9.31 11.06 -19.29
N LEU A 87 10.07 10.01 -19.62
CA LEU A 87 9.70 8.64 -19.29
C LEU A 87 9.48 8.46 -17.79
N THR A 88 10.43 8.91 -16.96
CA THR A 88 10.29 8.78 -15.50
C THR A 88 9.10 9.57 -14.94
N ARG A 89 8.70 10.70 -15.55
CA ARG A 89 7.47 11.42 -15.19
C ARG A 89 6.21 10.62 -15.53
N GLN A 90 6.15 10.03 -16.72
CA GLN A 90 5.02 9.18 -17.10
C GLN A 90 4.93 7.92 -16.24
N GLU A 91 6.07 7.29 -15.91
CA GLU A 91 6.12 6.13 -15.02
C GLU A 91 5.68 6.48 -13.59
N ALA A 92 6.19 7.57 -13.01
CA ALA A 92 5.77 8.04 -11.69
C ALA A 92 4.25 8.31 -11.62
N ALA A 93 3.69 8.95 -12.66
CA ALA A 93 2.25 9.17 -12.75
C ALA A 93 1.44 7.87 -12.91
N SER A 94 1.99 6.87 -13.60
CA SER A 94 1.36 5.54 -13.69
C SER A 94 1.35 4.81 -12.34
N VAL A 95 2.45 4.91 -11.58
CA VAL A 95 2.54 4.34 -10.24
C VAL A 95 1.52 5.01 -9.31
N ALA A 96 1.46 6.34 -9.31
CA ALA A 96 0.46 7.11 -8.57
C ALA A 96 -0.99 6.73 -8.95
N SER A 97 -1.26 6.59 -10.25
CA SER A 97 -2.59 6.16 -10.74
C SER A 97 -2.97 4.75 -10.30
N THR A 98 -1.98 3.86 -10.21
CA THR A 98 -2.17 2.49 -9.72
C THR A 98 -2.39 2.47 -8.21
N GLY A 99 -1.70 3.33 -7.45
CA GLY A 99 -1.94 3.59 -6.03
C GLY A 99 -3.39 3.97 -5.77
N ILE A 100 -3.91 4.98 -6.47
CA ILE A 100 -5.33 5.39 -6.40
C ILE A 100 -6.26 4.19 -6.64
N TRP A 101 -6.03 3.42 -7.71
CA TRP A 101 -6.89 2.26 -8.01
C TRP A 101 -6.89 1.22 -6.88
N PHE A 102 -5.73 1.00 -6.27
CA PHE A 102 -5.56 0.08 -5.17
C PHE A 102 -6.20 0.61 -3.87
N GLU A 103 -6.02 1.89 -3.52
CA GLU A 103 -6.66 2.55 -2.37
C GLU A 103 -8.19 2.45 -2.47
N MET A 104 -8.76 2.63 -3.68
CA MET A 104 -10.20 2.44 -3.89
C MET A 104 -10.68 1.03 -3.53
N ILE A 105 -9.85 0.00 -3.76
CA ILE A 105 -10.15 -1.38 -3.37
C ILE A 105 -10.09 -1.52 -1.85
N LEU A 106 -9.02 -1.01 -1.23
CA LEU A 106 -8.79 -1.03 0.21
C LEU A 106 -9.94 -0.38 0.97
N GLN A 107 -10.28 0.87 0.64
CA GLN A 107 -11.31 1.64 1.34
C GLN A 107 -12.68 0.94 1.30
N GLN A 108 -13.04 0.32 0.18
CA GLN A 108 -14.28 -0.46 0.08
C GLN A 108 -14.27 -1.70 0.99
N MET A 109 -13.11 -2.33 1.15
CA MET A 109 -12.96 -3.50 2.00
C MET A 109 -13.01 -3.12 3.48
N VAL A 110 -12.36 -2.02 3.88
CA VAL A 110 -12.43 -1.47 5.24
C VAL A 110 -13.84 -1.01 5.58
N LEU A 111 -14.51 -0.26 4.70
CA LEU A 111 -15.90 0.17 4.89
C LEU A 111 -16.84 -1.02 5.11
N ARG A 112 -16.67 -2.11 4.36
CA ARG A 112 -17.48 -3.32 4.54
C ARG A 112 -17.19 -4.01 5.88
N ASP A 113 -15.93 -4.01 6.35
CA ASP A 113 -15.56 -4.62 7.64
C ASP A 113 -16.21 -3.88 8.82
N ILE A 114 -16.33 -2.55 8.75
CA ILE A 114 -16.85 -1.73 9.85
C ILE A 114 -18.34 -1.39 9.75
N TYR A 115 -19.02 -1.77 8.65
CA TYR A 115 -20.37 -1.32 8.29
C TYR A 115 -21.42 -1.35 9.42
N ALA A 116 -21.36 -2.36 10.30
CA ALA A 116 -22.29 -2.52 11.43
C ALA A 116 -21.57 -2.68 12.78
N LYS A 117 -20.31 -2.24 12.88
CA LYS A 117 -19.57 -2.22 14.16
C LYS A 117 -20.03 -1.04 15.02
N ASP A 118 -19.75 -1.11 16.33
CA ASP A 118 -20.09 -0.05 17.28
C ASP A 118 -19.34 1.25 16.94
N PRO A 119 -20.06 2.33 16.56
CA PRO A 119 -19.42 3.59 16.17
C PRO A 119 -18.77 4.34 17.33
N THR A 120 -19.07 3.97 18.58
CA THR A 120 -18.44 4.54 19.77
C THR A 120 -17.08 3.89 20.07
N GLY A 121 -16.78 2.76 19.44
CA GLY A 121 -15.52 2.03 19.60
C GLY A 121 -14.34 2.70 18.87
N PRO A 122 -13.13 2.68 19.46
CA PRO A 122 -11.95 3.29 18.84
C PRO A 122 -11.53 2.61 17.53
N GLU A 123 -11.83 1.32 17.34
CA GLU A 123 -11.56 0.62 16.07
C GLU A 123 -12.37 1.16 14.89
N PHE A 124 -13.65 1.46 15.12
CA PHE A 124 -14.51 2.04 14.09
C PHE A 124 -13.99 3.44 13.70
N GLN A 125 -13.65 4.24 14.71
CA GLN A 125 -13.11 5.59 14.50
C GLN A 125 -11.77 5.54 13.77
N TRP A 126 -10.85 4.65 14.19
CA TRP A 126 -9.58 4.43 13.52
C TRP A 126 -9.77 4.03 12.05
N ALA A 127 -10.63 3.05 11.76
CA ALA A 127 -10.87 2.62 10.39
C ALA A 127 -11.42 3.75 9.49
N LEU A 128 -12.26 4.65 10.03
CA LEU A 128 -12.71 5.83 9.29
C LEU A 128 -11.60 6.89 9.13
N THR A 129 -10.70 7.01 10.09
CA THR A 129 -9.49 7.85 9.96
C THR A 129 -8.61 7.33 8.82
N GLU A 130 -8.34 6.03 8.75
CA GLU A 130 -7.60 5.41 7.64
C GLU A 130 -8.26 5.74 6.30
N ILE A 131 -9.58 5.52 6.19
CA ILE A 131 -10.33 5.82 4.95
C ILE A 131 -10.20 7.30 4.55
N ALA A 132 -10.19 8.21 5.54
CA ALA A 132 -10.02 9.64 5.29
C ALA A 132 -8.60 9.99 4.82
N ASP A 133 -7.57 9.35 5.38
CA ASP A 133 -6.18 9.50 4.95
C ASP A 133 -6.02 9.01 3.50
N GLU A 134 -6.57 7.83 3.16
CA GLU A 134 -6.55 7.34 1.77
C GLU A 134 -7.32 8.24 0.79
N CYS A 135 -8.39 8.92 1.24
CA CYS A 135 -9.03 9.92 0.39
C CYS A 135 -8.07 11.08 0.06
N ARG A 136 -7.28 11.53 1.03
CA ARG A 136 -6.30 12.61 0.85
C ARG A 136 -5.13 12.14 -0.02
N HIS A 137 -4.62 10.93 0.19
CA HIS A 137 -3.59 10.30 -0.64
C HIS A 137 -4.03 10.20 -2.10
N SER A 138 -5.21 9.63 -2.35
CA SER A 138 -5.78 9.51 -3.69
C SER A 138 -5.93 10.86 -4.40
N ILE A 139 -6.39 11.90 -3.71
CA ILE A 139 -6.50 13.25 -4.27
C ILE A 139 -5.10 13.83 -4.55
N MET A 140 -4.16 13.65 -3.63
CA MET A 140 -2.76 14.09 -3.78
C MET A 140 -2.12 13.44 -5.01
N PHE A 141 -2.24 12.12 -5.17
CA PHE A 141 -1.74 11.39 -6.32
C PHE A 141 -2.42 11.82 -7.62
N ALA A 142 -3.73 12.06 -7.62
CA ALA A 142 -4.45 12.53 -8.80
C ALA A 142 -3.96 13.91 -9.26
N ARG A 143 -3.78 14.85 -8.31
CA ARG A 143 -3.20 16.18 -8.58
C ARG A 143 -1.76 16.07 -9.06
N GLY A 144 -0.97 15.17 -8.46
CA GLY A 144 0.41 14.88 -8.85
C GLY A 144 0.50 14.38 -10.30
N ALA A 145 -0.30 13.39 -10.67
CA ALA A 145 -0.36 12.87 -12.03
C ALA A 145 -0.78 13.95 -13.04
N ALA A 146 -1.77 14.78 -12.70
CA ALA A 146 -2.19 15.91 -13.52
C ALA A 146 -1.06 16.94 -13.71
N LYS A 147 -0.35 17.31 -12.63
CA LYS A 147 0.79 18.25 -12.67
C LYS A 147 1.96 17.70 -13.48
N LEU A 148 2.18 16.38 -13.48
CA LEU A 148 3.15 15.69 -14.35
C LEU A 148 2.74 15.69 -15.83
N GLY A 149 1.54 16.13 -16.19
CA GLY A 149 1.04 16.13 -17.56
C GLY A 149 0.67 14.75 -18.09
N ALA A 150 0.39 13.80 -17.20
CA ALA A 150 0.05 12.43 -17.57
C ALA A 150 -1.46 12.25 -17.80
N PRO A 151 -1.87 11.33 -18.70
CA PRO A 151 -3.26 10.91 -18.79
C PRO A 151 -3.65 10.04 -17.59
N ALA A 152 -4.95 9.76 -17.46
CA ALA A 152 -5.44 8.82 -16.47
C ALA A 152 -5.03 7.38 -16.84
N TYR A 153 -3.89 6.92 -16.31
CA TYR A 153 -3.47 5.54 -16.44
C TYR A 153 -4.39 4.63 -15.64
N ARG A 154 -4.73 3.48 -16.24
CA ARG A 154 -5.60 2.48 -15.61
C ARG A 154 -5.05 1.08 -15.83
N PRO A 155 -5.22 0.16 -14.86
CA PRO A 155 -4.98 -1.24 -15.09
C PRO A 155 -5.78 -1.77 -16.29
N ARG A 156 -5.32 -2.87 -16.87
CA ARG A 156 -6.03 -3.52 -17.98
C ARG A 156 -7.43 -3.95 -17.53
N ARG A 157 -8.40 -3.96 -18.46
CA ARG A 157 -9.80 -4.33 -18.16
C ARG A 157 -9.93 -5.62 -17.37
N ALA A 158 -9.20 -6.68 -17.75
CA ALA A 158 -9.23 -7.94 -17.01
C ALA A 158 -8.79 -7.79 -15.54
N VAL A 159 -7.76 -6.98 -15.29
CA VAL A 159 -7.27 -6.68 -13.93
C VAL A 159 -8.27 -5.82 -13.15
N LEU A 160 -8.93 -4.86 -13.82
CA LEU A 160 -10.01 -4.09 -13.21
C LEU A 160 -11.18 -4.98 -12.76
N GLU A 161 -11.60 -5.92 -13.59
CA GLU A 161 -12.67 -6.87 -13.22
C GLU A 161 -12.21 -7.82 -12.09
N LEU A 162 -10.95 -8.28 -12.11
CA LEU A 162 -10.39 -9.04 -10.99
C LEU A 162 -10.38 -8.22 -9.70
N GLY A 163 -10.02 -6.95 -9.76
CA GLY A 163 -10.09 -6.02 -8.62
C GLY A 163 -11.51 -5.84 -8.11
N ARG A 164 -12.52 -5.78 -9.00
CA ARG A 164 -13.94 -5.73 -8.60
C ARG A 164 -14.39 -7.02 -7.91
N ALA A 165 -14.00 -8.17 -8.44
CA ALA A 165 -14.28 -9.45 -7.79
C ALA A 165 -13.59 -9.54 -6.42
N PHE A 166 -12.31 -9.17 -6.36
CA PHE A 166 -11.51 -9.20 -5.15
C PHE A 166 -12.11 -8.32 -4.05
N LYS A 167 -12.36 -7.03 -4.31
CA LYS A 167 -12.94 -6.13 -3.30
C LYS A 167 -14.31 -6.59 -2.80
N THR A 168 -15.08 -7.27 -3.66
CA THR A 168 -16.44 -7.76 -3.33
C THR A 168 -16.41 -9.07 -2.53
N LEU A 169 -15.46 -9.96 -2.81
CA LEU A 169 -15.45 -11.34 -2.30
C LEU A 169 -14.38 -11.60 -1.24
N ALA A 170 -13.26 -10.87 -1.24
CA ALA A 170 -12.18 -11.08 -0.29
C ALA A 170 -12.59 -10.60 1.10
N PHE A 171 -12.31 -11.38 2.13
CA PHE A 171 -12.60 -11.05 3.54
C PHE A 171 -11.47 -11.55 4.44
N GLY A 172 -11.40 -11.03 5.66
CA GLY A 172 -10.45 -11.48 6.67
C GLY A 172 -8.98 -11.21 6.29
N GLU A 173 -8.11 -12.15 6.60
CA GLU A 173 -6.65 -12.05 6.42
C GLU A 173 -6.19 -11.88 4.97
N ALA A 174 -6.93 -12.40 3.97
CA ALA A 174 -6.58 -12.19 2.57
C ALA A 174 -6.71 -10.72 2.17
N ALA A 175 -7.60 -9.97 2.82
CA ALA A 175 -7.76 -8.55 2.59
C ALA A 175 -6.51 -7.78 3.04
N TYR A 176 -6.17 -7.87 4.32
CA TYR A 176 -5.07 -7.13 4.94
C TYR A 176 -3.69 -7.54 4.42
N ALA A 177 -3.47 -8.83 4.12
CA ALA A 177 -2.18 -9.28 3.63
C ALA A 177 -1.95 -8.93 2.15
N ALA A 178 -3.00 -8.89 1.33
CA ALA A 178 -2.89 -8.38 -0.04
C ALA A 178 -2.65 -6.86 -0.05
N ILE A 179 -3.26 -6.15 0.90
CA ILE A 179 -3.02 -4.73 1.13
C ILE A 179 -1.55 -4.47 1.43
N LEU A 180 -1.00 -5.21 2.39
CA LEU A 180 0.40 -5.06 2.80
C LEU A 180 1.40 -5.18 1.64
N VAL A 181 1.17 -6.10 0.70
CA VAL A 181 2.10 -6.28 -0.42
C VAL A 181 2.10 -5.05 -1.34
N ALA A 182 0.93 -4.47 -1.61
CA ALA A 182 0.84 -3.29 -2.45
C ALA A 182 1.57 -2.10 -1.80
N GLU A 183 1.27 -1.86 -0.52
CA GLU A 183 1.86 -0.76 0.24
C GLU A 183 3.37 -0.88 0.37
N GLU A 184 3.88 -2.07 0.69
CA GLU A 184 5.33 -2.24 0.88
C GLU A 184 6.13 -2.09 -0.43
N VAL A 185 5.54 -2.47 -1.57
CA VAL A 185 6.18 -2.26 -2.88
C VAL A 185 6.23 -0.76 -3.20
N LEU A 186 5.12 -0.04 -2.97
CA LEU A 186 5.05 1.41 -3.18
C LEU A 186 5.99 2.17 -2.23
N ASP A 187 5.96 1.84 -0.93
CA ASP A 187 6.77 2.46 0.12
C ASP A 187 8.27 2.40 -0.21
N VAL A 188 8.75 1.25 -0.69
CA VAL A 188 10.13 1.07 -1.13
C VAL A 188 10.51 2.03 -2.27
N MET A 189 9.66 2.18 -3.28
CA MET A 189 9.91 3.08 -4.41
C MET A 189 9.92 4.53 -3.93
N GLN A 190 8.92 4.90 -3.11
CA GLN A 190 8.74 6.26 -2.62
C GLN A 190 9.85 6.71 -1.67
N ARG A 191 10.38 5.80 -0.83
CA ARG A 191 11.53 6.08 0.06
C ARG A 191 12.80 6.44 -0.70
N ASP A 192 13.03 5.85 -1.87
CA ASP A 192 14.15 6.22 -2.73
C ASP A 192 13.87 7.57 -3.39
N TRP A 193 12.70 7.72 -4.00
CA TRP A 193 12.36 8.92 -4.77
C TRP A 193 12.29 10.19 -3.91
N MET A 194 11.83 10.10 -2.67
CA MET A 194 11.75 11.27 -1.78
C MET A 194 13.13 11.85 -1.41
N ARG A 195 14.19 11.04 -1.49
CA ARG A 195 15.56 11.40 -1.11
C ARG A 195 16.43 11.84 -2.29
N ASP A 196 16.00 11.57 -3.53
CA ASP A 196 16.78 11.84 -4.73
C ASP A 196 16.54 13.25 -5.26
N GLU A 197 17.55 14.10 -5.21
CA GLU A 197 17.48 15.50 -5.67
C GLU A 197 17.25 15.65 -7.18
N ARG A 198 17.45 14.58 -7.97
CA ARG A 198 17.12 14.56 -9.40
C ARG A 198 15.60 14.46 -9.65
N VAL A 199 14.83 14.08 -8.64
CA VAL A 199 13.36 13.97 -8.69
C VAL A 199 12.72 15.32 -8.42
N VAL A 200 11.68 15.65 -9.19
CA VAL A 200 10.98 16.93 -9.09
C VAL A 200 10.48 17.18 -7.66
N PRO A 201 10.70 18.38 -7.09
CA PRO A 201 10.48 18.62 -5.66
C PRO A 201 9.09 18.23 -5.14
N PHE A 202 8.01 18.57 -5.87
CA PHE A 202 6.66 18.26 -5.41
C PHE A 202 6.39 16.73 -5.36
N VAL A 203 7.00 15.94 -6.25
CA VAL A 203 6.88 14.47 -6.19
C VAL A 203 7.62 13.94 -4.97
N ARG A 204 8.77 14.52 -4.62
CA ARG A 204 9.46 14.15 -3.37
C ARG A 204 8.61 14.46 -2.14
N THR A 205 7.91 15.60 -2.12
CA THR A 205 6.99 15.97 -1.03
C THR A 205 5.81 15.01 -0.95
N ILE A 206 5.17 14.69 -2.08
CA ILE A 206 4.09 13.69 -2.15
C ILE A 206 4.55 12.35 -1.56
N ASN A 207 5.72 11.86 -1.98
CA ASN A 207 6.28 10.60 -1.49
C ASN A 207 6.63 10.67 -0.01
N ASN A 208 7.16 11.80 0.48
CA ASN A 208 7.45 11.99 1.90
C ASN A 208 6.18 11.91 2.76
N ILE A 209 5.12 12.62 2.34
CA ILE A 209 3.83 12.61 3.06
C ILE A 209 3.31 11.18 3.15
N HIS A 210 3.19 10.50 2.00
CA HIS A 210 2.67 9.13 1.93
C HIS A 210 3.50 8.17 2.79
N VAL A 211 4.83 8.18 2.67
CA VAL A 211 5.71 7.29 3.44
C VAL A 211 5.61 7.50 4.95
N VAL A 212 5.45 8.75 5.40
CA VAL A 212 5.31 9.05 6.83
C VAL A 212 3.98 8.54 7.36
N GLU A 213 2.90 8.74 6.60
CA GLU A 213 1.54 8.34 7.00
C GLU A 213 1.39 6.81 6.93
N GLU A 214 1.78 6.18 5.81
CA GLU A 214 1.69 4.73 5.59
C GLU A 214 2.55 3.89 6.53
N SER A 215 3.61 4.47 7.11
CA SER A 215 4.42 3.75 8.10
C SER A 215 3.60 3.24 9.30
N ARG A 216 2.50 3.93 9.62
CA ARG A 216 1.53 3.52 10.66
C ARG A 216 0.64 2.39 10.16
N HIS A 217 0.11 2.52 8.95
CA HIS A 217 -0.81 1.55 8.34
C HIS A 217 -0.10 0.21 8.14
N MET A 218 1.15 0.22 7.66
CA MET A 218 1.97 -0.99 7.49
C MET A 218 2.18 -1.76 8.79
N LYS A 219 2.48 -1.08 9.90
CA LYS A 219 2.68 -1.74 11.19
C LYS A 219 1.38 -2.42 11.65
N PHE A 220 0.27 -1.69 11.56
CA PHE A 220 -1.05 -2.21 11.87
C PHE A 220 -1.42 -3.42 10.99
N ALA A 221 -1.22 -3.32 9.68
CA ALA A 221 -1.52 -4.38 8.71
C ALA A 221 -0.70 -5.66 8.95
N ARG A 222 0.59 -5.55 9.31
CA ARG A 222 1.42 -6.71 9.67
C ARG A 222 0.93 -7.41 10.93
N ASP A 223 0.57 -6.65 11.96
CA ASP A 223 0.07 -7.20 13.21
C ASP A 223 -1.29 -7.87 13.02
N GLU A 224 -2.20 -7.24 12.27
CA GLU A 224 -3.51 -7.79 11.95
C GLU A 224 -3.41 -9.06 11.10
N THR A 225 -2.51 -9.07 10.12
CA THR A 225 -2.21 -10.26 9.31
C THR A 225 -1.74 -11.40 10.18
N ARG A 226 -0.79 -11.18 11.10
CA ARG A 226 -0.31 -12.21 12.03
C ARG A 226 -1.44 -12.71 12.92
N LYS A 227 -2.20 -11.81 13.55
CA LYS A 227 -3.32 -12.14 14.44
C LYS A 227 -4.34 -13.05 13.76
N ARG A 228 -4.81 -12.67 12.57
CA ARG A 228 -5.81 -13.44 11.82
C ARG A 228 -5.25 -14.78 11.34
N LEU A 229 -3.98 -14.84 10.94
CA LEU A 229 -3.34 -16.10 10.53
C LEU A 229 -3.11 -17.08 11.69
N ARG A 230 -2.99 -16.63 12.94
CA ARG A 230 -2.93 -17.54 14.11
C ARG A 230 -4.18 -18.42 14.22
N ARG A 231 -5.34 -17.86 13.85
CA ARG A 231 -6.63 -18.55 13.88
C ARG A 231 -6.92 -19.31 12.58
N ALA A 232 -6.05 -19.24 11.58
CA ALA A 232 -6.25 -19.86 10.27
C ALA A 232 -5.66 -21.29 10.20
N GLY A 233 -6.51 -22.27 9.86
CA GLY A 233 -6.07 -23.64 9.59
C GLY A 233 -5.22 -23.79 8.32
N PRO A 234 -4.58 -24.95 8.09
CA PRO A 234 -3.61 -25.14 7.00
C PRO A 234 -4.19 -24.91 5.59
N LEU A 235 -5.43 -25.35 5.35
CA LEU A 235 -6.10 -25.16 4.05
C LEU A 235 -6.39 -23.68 3.78
N ARG A 236 -6.96 -22.99 4.77
CA ARG A 236 -7.27 -21.55 4.71
C ARG A 236 -6.00 -20.74 4.45
N ARG A 237 -4.90 -21.06 5.14
CA ARG A 237 -3.59 -20.43 4.92
C ARG A 237 -3.06 -20.64 3.50
N ARG A 238 -3.19 -21.86 2.93
CA ARG A 238 -2.77 -22.14 1.54
C ARG A 238 -3.59 -21.35 0.51
N ILE A 239 -4.91 -21.27 0.70
CA ILE A 239 -5.79 -20.49 -0.18
C ILE A 239 -5.39 -19.01 -0.12
N HIS A 240 -5.20 -18.45 1.08
CA HIS A 240 -4.81 -17.05 1.22
C HIS A 240 -3.43 -16.75 0.67
N ALA A 241 -2.45 -17.61 0.93
CA ALA A 241 -1.13 -17.52 0.32
C ALA A 241 -1.19 -17.41 -1.21
N PHE A 242 -2.05 -18.23 -1.83
CA PHE A 242 -2.26 -18.19 -3.28
C PHE A 242 -2.96 -16.90 -3.73
N VAL A 243 -4.07 -16.52 -3.07
CA VAL A 243 -4.84 -15.31 -3.41
C VAL A 243 -3.98 -14.05 -3.28
N ILE A 244 -3.21 -13.93 -2.20
CA ILE A 244 -2.29 -12.81 -1.96
C ILE A 244 -1.26 -12.77 -3.10
N ALA A 245 -0.61 -13.88 -3.42
CA ALA A 245 0.40 -13.91 -4.48
C ALA A 245 -0.16 -13.53 -5.86
N VAL A 246 -1.38 -13.96 -6.18
CA VAL A 246 -2.08 -13.57 -7.41
C VAL A 246 -2.37 -12.07 -7.42
N ALA A 247 -2.89 -11.52 -6.31
CA ALA A 247 -3.16 -10.09 -6.18
C ALA A 247 -1.87 -9.27 -6.32
N SER A 248 -0.81 -9.64 -5.60
CA SER A 248 0.52 -9.04 -5.68
C SER A 248 1.04 -9.01 -7.11
N TYR A 249 0.96 -10.15 -7.82
CA TYR A 249 1.38 -10.22 -9.21
C TYR A 249 0.65 -9.20 -10.08
N PHE A 250 -0.68 -9.11 -9.98
CA PHE A 250 -1.47 -8.19 -10.80
C PHE A 250 -1.25 -6.72 -10.44
N ILE A 251 -0.97 -6.40 -9.18
CA ILE A 251 -0.62 -5.05 -8.72
C ILE A 251 0.74 -4.65 -9.30
N VAL A 252 1.77 -5.48 -9.11
CA VAL A 252 3.14 -5.18 -9.58
C VAL A 252 3.17 -4.98 -11.10
N ILE A 253 2.53 -5.85 -11.89
CA ILE A 253 2.52 -5.68 -13.35
C ILE A 253 1.65 -4.51 -13.84
N SER A 254 0.86 -3.90 -12.94
CA SER A 254 0.03 -2.73 -13.27
C SER A 254 0.71 -1.40 -12.92
N MET A 255 1.76 -1.41 -12.08
CA MET A 255 2.49 -0.21 -11.63
C MET A 255 2.90 0.68 -12.80
N VAL A 256 3.47 0.07 -13.86
CA VAL A 256 3.87 0.78 -15.08
C VAL A 256 2.97 0.38 -16.24
N ASN A 257 2.09 1.30 -16.62
CA ASN A 257 1.19 1.14 -17.73
C ASN A 257 1.98 1.12 -19.04
N ARG A 258 1.66 0.20 -19.95
CA ARG A 258 2.34 0.09 -21.26
C ARG A 258 2.29 1.38 -22.10
N ASP A 259 1.28 2.22 -21.89
CA ASP A 259 1.04 3.43 -22.67
C ASP A 259 1.97 4.57 -22.22
N VAL A 260 2.70 4.43 -21.10
CA VAL A 260 3.71 5.42 -20.64
C VAL A 260 4.77 5.68 -21.69
N TYR A 261 5.20 4.65 -22.42
CA TYR A 261 6.24 4.77 -23.43
C TYR A 261 5.76 5.63 -24.62
N ALA A 262 4.53 5.40 -25.08
CA ALA A 262 3.95 6.18 -26.17
C ALA A 262 3.73 7.64 -25.74
N ASN A 263 3.25 7.86 -24.51
CA ASN A 263 3.06 9.20 -23.95
C ASN A 263 4.39 9.94 -23.72
N ALA A 264 5.47 9.20 -23.45
CA ALA A 264 6.83 9.74 -23.40
C ALA A 264 7.47 9.94 -24.80
N GLY A 265 6.74 9.68 -25.89
CA GLY A 265 7.22 9.85 -27.26
C GLY A 265 8.20 8.76 -27.72
N LEU A 266 8.18 7.58 -27.09
CA LEU A 266 9.05 6.46 -27.41
C LEU A 266 8.35 5.42 -28.31
N ASP A 267 9.14 4.57 -28.98
CA ASP A 267 8.63 3.37 -29.62
C ASP A 267 8.17 2.38 -28.55
N ALA A 268 6.86 2.39 -28.30
CA ALA A 268 6.24 1.56 -27.28
C ALA A 268 6.47 0.06 -27.48
N ARG A 269 6.59 -0.43 -28.72
CA ARG A 269 6.81 -1.86 -28.97
C ARG A 269 8.21 -2.27 -28.55
N ARG A 270 9.21 -1.48 -28.93
CA ARG A 270 10.60 -1.69 -28.52
C ARG A 270 10.75 -1.54 -27.01
N ALA A 271 10.23 -0.46 -26.44
CA ALA A 271 10.29 -0.21 -25.00
C ALA A 271 9.68 -1.36 -24.18
N LEU A 272 8.52 -1.87 -24.58
CA LEU A 272 7.89 -3.02 -23.91
C LEU A 272 8.72 -4.31 -24.02
N ALA A 273 9.44 -4.51 -25.12
CA ALA A 273 10.29 -5.69 -25.29
C ALA A 273 11.52 -5.59 -24.38
N GLU A 274 12.18 -4.44 -24.33
CA GLU A 274 13.37 -4.22 -23.51
C GLU A 274 13.02 -4.18 -22.01
N ALA A 275 11.93 -3.52 -21.62
CA ALA A 275 11.46 -3.50 -20.23
C ALA A 275 11.18 -4.90 -19.68
N ARG A 276 10.59 -5.80 -20.48
CA ARG A 276 10.33 -7.19 -20.08
C ARG A 276 11.58 -8.04 -19.91
N ALA A 277 12.69 -7.65 -20.52
CA ALA A 277 13.96 -8.35 -20.45
C ALA A 277 14.98 -7.63 -19.55
N ASN A 278 14.55 -6.57 -18.84
CA ASN A 278 15.44 -5.70 -18.10
C ASN A 278 15.86 -6.35 -16.76
N GLU A 279 17.00 -7.02 -16.76
CA GLU A 279 17.56 -7.65 -15.57
C GLU A 279 17.92 -6.68 -14.44
N HIS A 280 18.29 -5.42 -14.76
CA HIS A 280 18.49 -4.40 -13.72
C HIS A 280 17.21 -4.15 -12.96
N HIS A 281 16.11 -3.87 -13.68
CA HIS A 281 14.81 -3.62 -13.07
C HIS A 281 14.30 -4.85 -12.30
N HIS A 282 14.45 -6.05 -12.87
CA HIS A 282 14.09 -7.29 -12.18
C HIS A 282 14.90 -7.48 -10.88
N SER A 283 16.20 -7.16 -10.90
CA SER A 283 17.06 -7.28 -9.72
C SER A 283 16.70 -6.24 -8.66
N LEU A 284 16.44 -5.01 -9.07
CA LEU A 284 16.03 -3.92 -8.18
C LEU A 284 14.73 -4.29 -7.45
N MET A 285 13.71 -4.76 -8.17
CA MET A 285 12.45 -5.21 -7.56
C MET A 285 12.67 -6.33 -6.52
N ARG A 286 13.50 -7.34 -6.85
CA ARG A 286 13.81 -8.45 -5.93
C ARG A 286 14.54 -7.97 -4.67
N SER A 287 15.57 -7.15 -4.83
CA SER A 287 16.37 -6.69 -3.69
C SER A 287 15.55 -5.79 -2.77
N SER A 288 14.78 -4.87 -3.36
CA SER A 288 14.04 -3.89 -2.59
C SER A 288 12.82 -4.49 -1.89
N CYS A 289 12.20 -5.55 -2.43
CA CYS A 289 11.07 -6.25 -1.81
C CYS A 289 11.48 -7.42 -0.87
N SER A 290 12.77 -7.56 -0.56
CA SER A 290 13.28 -8.66 0.27
C SER A 290 12.63 -8.71 1.66
N GLY A 291 12.50 -7.56 2.34
CA GLY A 291 11.85 -7.47 3.65
C GLY A 291 10.38 -7.90 3.64
N LEU A 292 9.64 -7.57 2.58
CA LEU A 292 8.27 -8.04 2.39
C LEU A 292 8.24 -9.57 2.25
N MET A 293 9.13 -10.14 1.42
CA MET A 293 9.20 -11.58 1.23
C MET A 293 9.58 -12.31 2.52
N GLU A 294 10.50 -11.76 3.33
CA GLU A 294 10.83 -12.28 4.67
C GLU A 294 9.62 -12.28 5.59
N PHE A 295 8.84 -11.19 5.60
CA PHE A 295 7.59 -11.14 6.36
C PHE A 295 6.60 -12.23 5.91
N LEU A 296 6.33 -12.34 4.61
CA LEU A 296 5.43 -13.36 4.06
C LEU A 296 5.91 -14.78 4.36
N ALA A 297 7.24 -15.01 4.35
CA ALA A 297 7.84 -16.28 4.75
C ALA A 297 7.56 -16.58 6.23
N SER A 298 7.78 -15.59 7.12
CA SER A 298 7.53 -15.71 8.55
C SER A 298 6.05 -15.99 8.87
N ALA A 299 5.14 -15.49 8.04
CA ALA A 299 3.70 -15.73 8.14
C ALA A 299 3.26 -17.09 7.54
N GLY A 300 4.15 -17.81 6.87
CA GLY A 300 3.85 -19.08 6.19
C GLY A 300 3.02 -18.88 4.91
N LEU A 301 3.17 -17.74 4.24
CA LEU A 301 2.44 -17.37 3.02
C LEU A 301 3.23 -17.65 1.72
N LEU A 302 4.47 -18.15 1.81
CA LEU A 302 5.28 -18.55 0.65
C LEU A 302 5.10 -20.03 0.30
N THR A 303 3.90 -20.41 -0.13
CA THR A 303 3.63 -21.77 -0.61
C THR A 303 4.20 -22.00 -2.01
N ARG A 304 4.41 -23.27 -2.44
CA ARG A 304 4.93 -23.58 -3.79
C ARG A 304 4.11 -22.92 -4.92
N PRO A 305 2.76 -22.93 -4.92
CA PRO A 305 1.97 -22.21 -5.92
C PRO A 305 2.15 -20.69 -5.84
N ALA A 306 2.23 -20.12 -4.64
CA ALA A 306 2.43 -18.68 -4.44
C ALA A 306 3.79 -18.21 -4.98
N LEU A 307 4.85 -18.98 -4.74
CA LEU A 307 6.20 -18.70 -5.24
C LEU A 307 6.26 -18.54 -6.76
N ALA A 308 5.42 -19.24 -7.52
CA ALA A 308 5.39 -19.10 -8.98
C ALA A 308 4.96 -17.68 -9.42
N PHE A 309 4.02 -17.07 -8.68
CA PHE A 309 3.55 -15.70 -8.95
C PHE A 309 4.57 -14.65 -8.52
N TYR A 310 5.17 -14.81 -7.34
CA TYR A 310 6.21 -13.88 -6.87
C TYR A 310 7.45 -13.88 -7.78
N LYS A 311 7.88 -15.06 -8.27
CA LYS A 311 8.97 -15.15 -9.25
C LYS A 311 8.63 -14.46 -10.56
N ARG A 312 7.39 -14.61 -11.04
CA ARG A 312 6.91 -13.97 -12.27
C ARG A 312 6.74 -12.45 -12.13
N ALA A 313 6.56 -11.96 -10.91
CA ALA A 313 6.56 -10.54 -10.57
C ALA A 313 7.97 -9.99 -10.27
N HIS A 314 9.01 -10.82 -10.30
CA HIS A 314 10.38 -10.47 -9.88
C HIS A 314 10.45 -9.92 -8.45
N LEU A 315 9.67 -10.49 -7.53
CA LEU A 315 9.72 -10.19 -6.10
C LEU A 315 10.62 -11.16 -5.31
N ILE A 316 10.96 -12.32 -5.90
CA ILE A 316 11.88 -13.35 -5.36
C ILE A 316 12.66 -14.02 -6.48
#